data_AF-A0A0Q9H7P8-F1
#
_entry.id   AF-A0A0Q9H7P8-F1
#
_cell.length_a   1.000
_cell.length_b   1.000
_cell.length_c   1.000
_cell.angle_alpha   90.00
_cell.angle_beta   90.00
_cell.angle_gamma   90.00
#
_symmetry.space_group_name_H-M   'P 1'
#
loop_
_entity.id
_entity.type
_entity.pdbx_description
1 polymer ?
#
loop_
_entity_poly.entity_id
_entity_poly.type
_entity_poly.pdbx_seq_one_letter_code
_entity_poly.pdbx_strand_id
1 'polypeptide(L)' 'MTPNTFRMPTNTGCAGDVDRFQAVIDNDLATGHTTKGVHGRVSAEIASARSSCAAGNEARAASQIRSTKAKFGYPG' A
#
# COMPACT_ATOMS: atom_id res chain seq x y z
N MET A 1 -21.38 -24.91 1.51
CA MET A 1 -21.00 -24.01 2.63
C MET A 1 -19.49 -23.88 2.64
N THR A 2 -18.93 -22.77 2.17
CA THR A 2 -17.50 -22.49 2.32
C THR A 2 -17.23 -22.16 3.80
N PRO A 3 -16.20 -22.75 4.43
CA PRO A 3 -15.94 -22.50 5.84
C PRO A 3 -15.44 -21.07 6.05
N ASN A 4 -15.96 -20.39 7.09
CA ASN A 4 -15.58 -19.04 7.54
C ASN A 4 -14.12 -18.91 8.04
N THR A 5 -13.27 -19.90 7.77
CA THR A 5 -11.86 -19.96 8.16
C THR A 5 -10.91 -19.76 7.00
N PHE A 6 -11.40 -19.51 5.78
CA PHE A 6 -10.54 -19.09 4.68
C PHE A 6 -10.06 -17.65 4.92
N ARG A 7 -9.00 -17.51 5.72
CA ARG A 7 -8.20 -16.30 5.74
C ARG A 7 -7.27 -16.38 4.54
N MET A 8 -7.45 -15.47 3.59
CA MET A 8 -6.42 -15.26 2.57
C MET A 8 -5.08 -15.03 3.28
N PRO A 9 -3.97 -15.56 2.75
CA PRO A 9 -2.64 -15.23 3.27
C PRO A 9 -2.53 -13.71 3.41
N THR A 10 -2.08 -13.25 4.57
CA THR A 10 -1.98 -11.81 4.90
C THR A 10 -1.14 -11.01 3.90
N ASN A 11 -0.36 -11.70 3.06
CA ASN A 11 0.52 -11.15 2.04
C ASN A 11 0.00 -11.27 0.59
N THR A 12 -1.22 -11.77 0.39
CA THR A 12 -1.87 -11.83 -0.93
C THR A 12 -3.03 -10.85 -0.99
N GLY A 13 -3.14 -10.11 -2.10
CA GLY A 13 -4.15 -9.07 -2.30
C GLY A 13 -3.72 -7.69 -1.82
N CYS A 14 -4.69 -6.78 -1.68
CA CYS A 14 -4.42 -5.36 -1.43
C CYS A 14 -3.62 -5.09 -0.13
N ALA A 15 -3.75 -5.93 0.90
CA ALA A 15 -3.04 -5.76 2.16
C ALA A 15 -1.52 -5.93 1.99
N GLY A 16 -1.11 -6.99 1.29
CA GLY A 16 0.31 -7.25 1.02
C GLY A 16 0.96 -6.17 0.16
N ASP A 17 0.23 -5.62 -0.82
CA ASP A 17 0.75 -4.56 -1.69
C ASP A 17 0.89 -3.22 -0.96
N VAL A 18 -0.08 -2.88 -0.10
CA VAL A 18 -0.04 -1.70 0.78
C VAL A 18 1.15 -1.80 1.72
N ASP A 19 1.32 -2.93 2.41
CA ASP A 19 2.37 -3.09 3.42
C ASP A 19 3.76 -3.15 2.80
N ARG A 20 3.92 -3.83 1.65
CA ARG A 20 5.18 -3.83 0.88
C ARG A 20 5.55 -2.42 0.46
N PHE A 21 4.59 -1.65 -0.06
CA PHE A 21 4.89 -0.30 -0.51
C PHE A 21 5.23 0.63 0.67
N GLN A 22 4.54 0.51 1.80
CA GLN A 22 4.90 1.25 3.01
C GLN A 22 6.34 0.97 3.44
N ALA A 23 6.75 -0.31 3.45
CA ALA A 23 8.11 -0.69 3.81
C ALA A 23 9.18 -0.10 2.87
N VAL A 24 8.90 0.00 1.57
CA VAL A 24 9.80 0.66 0.60
C VAL A 24 9.96 2.13 0.93
N ILE A 25 8.85 2.84 1.18
CA ILE A 25 8.86 4.27 1.50
C ILE A 25 9.59 4.55 2.81
N ASP A 26 9.39 3.71 3.83
CA ASP A 26 10.10 3.82 5.11
C ASP A 26 11.61 3.58 4.92
N ASN A 27 12.00 2.61 4.08
CA ASN A 27 13.40 2.35 3.74
C ASN A 27 14.03 3.53 2.98
N ASP A 28 13.31 4.13 2.02
CA ASP A 28 13.80 5.29 1.28
C ASP A 28 14.06 6.48 2.20
N LEU A 29 13.25 6.66 3.24
CA LEU A 29 13.49 7.71 4.23
C LEU A 29 14.71 7.38 5.09
N ALA A 30 14.83 6.12 5.53
CA ALA A 30 15.94 5.67 6.36
C ALA A 30 17.29 5.71 5.64
N THR A 31 17.30 5.44 4.33
CA THR A 31 18.50 5.42 3.48
C THR A 31 18.80 6.78 2.82
N GLY A 32 17.88 7.74 2.91
CA GLY A 32 18.03 9.08 2.35
C GLY A 32 17.69 9.21 0.86
N HIS A 33 17.04 8.20 0.26
CA HIS A 33 16.50 8.29 -1.11
C HIS A 33 15.27 9.19 -1.21
N THR A 34 14.59 9.48 -0.10
CA THR A 34 13.46 10.42 -0.06
C THR A 34 13.55 11.37 1.12
N THR A 35 12.74 12.43 1.09
CA THR A 35 12.65 13.42 2.17
C THR A 35 11.47 13.12 3.09
N LYS A 36 11.52 13.57 4.35
CA LYS A 36 10.41 13.43 5.32
C LYS A 36 9.07 13.94 4.76
N GLY A 37 9.09 15.03 3.98
CA GLY A 37 7.87 15.60 3.39
C GLY A 37 7.30 14.78 2.24
N VAL A 38 8.14 14.10 1.46
CA VAL A 38 7.67 13.13 0.43
C VAL A 38 7.15 11.88 1.11
N HIS A 39 7.92 11.30 2.04
CA HIS A 39 7.52 10.14 2.86
C HIS A 39 6.15 10.33 3.50
N GLY A 40 5.90 11.47 4.15
CA GLY A 40 4.62 11.75 4.80
C GLY A 40 3.44 11.82 3.81
N ARG A 41 3.63 12.43 2.65
CA ARG A 41 2.60 12.50 1.60
C ARG A 41 2.28 11.12 1.02
N VAL A 42 3.31 10.33 0.73
CA VAL A 42 3.11 8.97 0.20
C VAL A 42 2.43 8.09 1.25
N SER A 43 2.88 8.14 2.51
CA SER A 43 2.29 7.35 3.61
C SER A 43 0.81 7.69 3.83
N ALA A 44 0.41 8.94 3.65
CA ALA A 44 -1.00 9.33 3.72
C ALA A 44 -1.84 8.73 2.57
N GLU A 45 -1.31 8.67 1.34
CA GLU A 45 -1.99 7.99 0.22
C GLU A 45 -2.08 6.48 0.45
N ILE A 46 -1.02 5.85 0.99
CA ILE A 46 -1.00 4.43 1.36
C ILE A 46 -2.06 4.14 2.44
N ALA A 47 -2.21 5.01 3.46
CA ALA A 47 -3.22 4.86 4.49
C ALA A 47 -4.65 4.87 3.93
N SER A 48 -4.92 5.71 2.92
CA SER A 48 -6.20 5.74 2.20
C SER A 48 -6.46 4.43 1.43
N ALA A 49 -5.42 3.89 0.78
CA ALA A 49 -5.50 2.58 0.13
C ALA A 49 -5.74 1.45 1.14
N ARG A 50 -5.07 1.48 2.30
CA ARG A 50 -5.28 0.53 3.40
C ARG A 50 -6.73 0.55 3.89
N SER A 51 -7.31 1.75 4.06
CA SER A 51 -8.73 1.87 4.44
C SER A 51 -9.68 1.28 3.41
N SER A 52 -9.41 1.48 2.11
CA SER A 52 -10.21 0.90 1.04
C SER A 52 -10.10 -0.63 1.03
N CYS A 53 -8.89 -1.15 1.27
CA CYS A 53 -8.62 -2.58 1.38
C CYS A 53 -9.36 -3.20 2.58
N ALA A 54 -9.28 -2.58 3.76
CA ALA A 54 -9.99 -3.02 4.97
C ALA A 54 -11.52 -3.00 4.82
N ALA A 55 -12.04 -2.12 3.96
CA ALA A 55 -13.46 -2.06 3.61
C ALA A 55 -13.88 -3.11 2.55
N GLY A 56 -12.97 -3.99 2.12
CA GLY A 56 -13.24 -5.01 1.08
C GLY A 56 -13.17 -4.48 -0.35
N ASN A 57 -12.77 -3.22 -0.56
CA ASN A 57 -12.67 -2.61 -1.89
C ASN A 57 -11.28 -2.83 -2.51
N GLU A 58 -10.93 -4.08 -2.79
CA GLU A 58 -9.57 -4.46 -3.21
C GLU A 58 -9.13 -3.79 -4.52
N ALA A 59 -10.01 -3.76 -5.53
CA ALA A 59 -9.71 -3.15 -6.83
C ALA A 59 -9.43 -1.63 -6.72
N ARG A 60 -10.15 -0.94 -5.80
CA ARG A 60 -9.93 0.48 -5.50
C ARG A 60 -8.58 0.68 -4.82
N ALA A 61 -8.28 -0.11 -3.80
CA ALA A 61 -7.00 -0.05 -3.09
C ALA A 61 -5.81 -0.29 -4.03
N ALA A 62 -5.88 -1.31 -4.90
CA ALA A 62 -4.85 -1.58 -5.90
C ALA A 62 -4.66 -0.41 -6.88
N SER A 63 -5.76 0.20 -7.32
CA SER A 63 -5.72 1.37 -8.22
C SER A 63 -5.12 2.61 -7.54
N GLN A 64 -5.44 2.82 -6.26
CA GLN A 64 -4.83 3.88 -5.46
C GLN A 64 -3.32 3.68 -5.34
N ILE A 65 -2.86 2.47 -4.97
CA ILE A 65 -1.43 2.17 -4.86
C ILE A 65 -0.70 2.38 -6.18
N ARG A 66 -1.26 1.89 -7.31
CA ARG A 66 -0.66 2.13 -8.64
C ARG A 66 -0.56 3.62 -8.98
N SER A 67 -1.62 4.39 -8.69
CA SER A 67 -1.62 5.83 -8.91
C SER A 67 -0.59 6.54 -8.05
N THR A 68 -0.49 6.21 -6.76
CA THR A 68 0.52 6.75 -5.86
C THR A 68 1.93 6.42 -6.36
N LYS A 69 2.20 5.15 -6.69
CA LYS A 69 3.50 4.75 -7.24
C LYS A 69 3.89 5.60 -8.45
N ALA A 70 2.99 5.74 -9.43
CA ALA A 70 3.24 6.55 -10.63
C ALA A 70 3.49 8.03 -10.33
N LYS A 71 2.73 8.64 -9.40
CA LYS A 71 2.91 10.05 -9.00
C LYS A 71 4.29 10.33 -8.39
N PHE A 72 4.84 9.36 -7.67
CA PHE A 72 6.10 9.50 -6.93
C PHE A 72 7.28 8.79 -7.60
N GLY A 73 7.10 8.27 -8.82
CA GLY A 73 8.18 7.69 -9.63
C GLY A 73 8.54 6.24 -9.28
N TYR A 74 7.69 5.53 -8.55
CA TYR A 74 7.88 4.11 -8.26
C TYR A 74 7.31 3.23 -9.39
N PRO A 75 8.05 2.21 -9.85
CA PRO A 75 7.54 1.27 -10.86
C PRO A 75 6.36 0.45 -10.31
N GLY A 76 5.40 0.20 -11.19
CA GLY A 76 4.12 -0.48 -10.93
C GLY A 76 4.22 -1.98 -10.96
#